data_AF-A1SVF1-F1
#
_entry.id   AF-A1SVF1-F1
#
_cell.length_a   1.000
_cell.length_b   1.000
_cell.length_c   1.000
_cell.angle_alpha   90.00
_cell.angle_beta   90.00
_cell.angle_gamma   90.00
#
_symmetry.space_group_name_H-M   'P 1'
#
loop_
_entity.id
_entity.type
_entity.pdbx_description
1 polymer ?
#
loop_
_entity_poly.entity_id
_entity_poly.type
_entity_poly.pdbx_seq_one_letter_code
_entity_poly.pdbx_strand_id
1 'polypeptide(L)'
;MSEISLEIMQQLEHAQASLAQSMMAGGPPIAAGATTTNVAESTFGAAGSGQAKYILLDHYTTSATRILWAHSGDWRSANVTNTEEQGLAQVAFAANRVDLWWDNSNKITLMRCWKNL
;
A
#
# COMPACT_ATOMS: atom_id res chain seq x y z
N MET A 1 11.59 1.20 41.08
CA MET A 1 12.38 1.34 39.84
C MET A 1 11.44 1.57 38.67
N SER A 2 11.29 2.82 38.22
CA SER A 2 10.50 3.22 37.04
C SER A 2 11.16 4.45 36.41
N GLU A 3 12.46 4.38 36.14
CA GLU A 3 13.22 5.50 35.55
C GLU A 3 13.12 5.55 34.01
N ILE A 4 12.67 4.45 33.38
CA ILE A 4 12.57 4.34 31.90
C ILE A 4 11.51 5.29 31.30
N SER A 5 10.54 5.74 32.09
CA SER A 5 9.45 6.62 31.62
C SER A 5 9.88 8.07 31.39
N LEU A 6 10.79 8.59 32.22
CA LEU A 6 11.11 10.02 32.22
C LEU A 6 12.08 10.41 31.09
N GLU A 7 13.09 9.57 30.83
CA GLU A 7 14.07 9.81 29.77
C GLU A 7 13.43 9.72 28.37
N ILE A 8 12.51 8.77 28.16
CA ILE A 8 11.81 8.63 26.87
C ILE A 8 10.91 9.86 26.62
N MET A 9 10.25 10.36 27.67
CA MET A 9 9.40 11.55 27.57
C MET A 9 10.22 12.81 27.26
N GLN A 10 11.38 12.97 27.90
CA GLN A 10 12.30 14.08 27.63
C GLN A 10 12.91 14.01 26.23
N GLN A 11 13.25 12.81 25.75
CA GLN A 11 13.73 12.61 24.38
C GLN A 11 12.67 12.97 23.35
N LEU A 12 11.40 12.63 23.61
CA LEU A 12 10.30 12.94 22.72
C LEU A 12 10.03 14.45 22.64
N GLU A 13 10.01 15.14 23.79
CA GLU A 13 9.83 16.59 23.84
C GLU A 13 10.97 17.34 23.12
N HIS A 14 12.21 16.89 23.31
CA HIS A 14 13.36 17.48 22.62
C HIS A 14 13.29 17.26 21.08
N ALA A 15 12.87 16.07 20.64
CA ALA A 15 12.68 15.78 19.22
C ALA A 15 11.56 16.63 18.59
N GLN A 16 10.46 16.83 19.32
CA GLN A 16 9.36 17.68 18.87
C GLN A 16 9.76 19.17 18.79
N ALA A 17 10.51 19.67 19.76
CA ALA A 17 11.03 21.04 19.75
C ALA A 17 12.01 21.27 18.58
N SER A 18 12.88 20.30 18.30
CA SER A 18 13.82 20.35 17.17
C SER A 18 13.09 20.35 15.83
N LEU A 19 12.04 19.53 15.68
CA LEU A 19 11.21 19.52 14.47
C LEU A 19 10.50 20.86 14.27
N ALA A 20 9.89 21.42 15.33
CA ALA A 20 9.22 22.72 15.27
C ALA A 20 10.17 23.86 14.87
N GLN A 21 11.40 23.87 15.41
CA GLN A 21 12.43 24.83 15.00
C GLN A 21 12.85 24.63 13.54
N SER A 22 12.99 23.40 13.06
CA SER A 22 13.34 23.13 11.66
C SER A 22 12.24 23.58 10.68
N MET A 23 10.97 23.50 11.09
CA MET A 23 9.82 23.97 10.29
C MET A 23 9.75 25.50 10.23
N MET A 24 10.09 26.19 11.32
CA MET A 24 10.15 27.66 11.36
C MET A 24 11.36 28.22 10.58
N ALA A 25 12.45 27.46 10.47
CA ALA A 25 13.66 27.86 9.74
C ALA A 25 13.61 27.59 8.22
N GLY A 26 12.46 27.18 7.67
CA GLY A 26 12.28 26.95 6.23
C GLY A 26 12.60 25.53 5.75
N GLY A 27 12.65 24.54 6.66
CA GLY A 27 12.93 23.15 6.33
C GLY A 27 14.42 22.88 6.06
N PRO A 28 14.87 21.61 6.13
CA PRO A 28 16.24 21.27 5.78
C PRO A 28 16.51 21.65 4.32
N PRO A 29 17.71 22.15 3.98
CA PRO A 29 18.02 22.53 2.62
C PRO A 29 17.88 21.29 1.74
N ILE A 30 16.97 21.34 0.77
CA ILE A 30 16.93 20.35 -0.29
C ILE A 30 18.21 20.57 -1.09
N ALA A 31 19.23 19.77 -0.81
CA ALA A 31 20.43 19.75 -1.62
C ALA A 31 20.00 19.45 -3.05
N ALA A 32 20.17 20.43 -3.94
CA ALA A 32 19.97 20.29 -5.38
C ALA A 32 21.07 19.40 -5.98
N GLY A 33 21.14 18.15 -5.54
CA GLY A 33 21.73 17.05 -6.28
C GLY A 33 20.60 16.43 -7.06
N ALA A 34 20.31 16.97 -8.25
CA ALA A 34 19.42 16.36 -9.21
C ALA A 34 20.06 15.07 -9.72
N THR A 35 20.02 14.01 -8.91
CA THR A 35 20.01 12.66 -9.44
C THR A 35 18.71 12.59 -10.22
N THR A 36 18.79 12.63 -11.54
CA THR A 36 17.68 12.29 -12.42
C THR A 36 17.21 10.90 -11.98
N THR A 37 16.19 10.85 -11.13
CA THR A 37 15.40 9.64 -10.95
C THR A 37 14.91 9.35 -12.35
N ASN A 38 15.45 8.32 -13.00
CA ASN A 38 14.75 7.67 -14.10
C ASN A 38 13.40 7.30 -13.50
N VAL A 39 12.40 8.17 -13.68
CA VAL A 39 11.01 7.85 -13.46
C VAL A 39 10.82 6.72 -14.44
N ALA A 40 10.86 5.49 -13.93
CA ALA A 40 10.63 4.31 -14.73
C ALA A 40 9.37 4.61 -15.54
N GLU A 41 9.53 4.64 -16.85
CA GLU A 41 8.45 4.88 -17.78
C GLU A 41 7.34 3.92 -17.37
N SER A 42 6.23 4.47 -16.84
CA SER A 42 5.13 3.66 -16.39
C SER A 42 4.56 3.02 -17.65
N THR A 43 5.01 1.80 -17.95
CA THR A 43 4.38 0.96 -18.94
C THR A 43 2.95 0.80 -18.46
N PHE A 44 2.01 1.52 -19.09
CA PHE A 44 0.59 1.24 -18.97
C PHE A 44 0.44 -0.23 -19.33
N GLY A 45 0.20 -1.06 -18.31
CA GLY A 45 0.31 -2.49 -18.48
C GLY A 45 -0.86 -2.95 -19.34
N ALA A 46 -0.58 -3.69 -20.41
CA ALA A 46 -1.62 -4.24 -21.26
C ALA A 46 -2.64 -5.02 -20.43
N ALA A 47 -3.92 -4.88 -20.79
CA ALA A 47 -5.00 -5.70 -20.26
C ALA A 47 -4.64 -7.18 -20.42
N GLY A 48 -5.00 -7.97 -19.42
CA GLY A 48 -4.52 -9.33 -19.35
C GLY A 48 -5.16 -10.14 -18.24
N SER A 49 -4.63 -11.35 -18.07
CA SER A 49 -5.09 -12.31 -17.09
C SER A 49 -3.95 -13.13 -16.53
N GLY A 50 -4.08 -13.58 -15.29
CA GLY A 50 -3.06 -14.39 -14.65
C GLY A 50 -3.48 -14.92 -13.29
N GLN A 51 -2.69 -15.84 -12.76
CA GLN A 51 -2.91 -16.41 -11.43
C GLN A 51 -2.24 -15.54 -10.36
N ALA A 52 -2.97 -15.20 -9.30
CA ALA A 52 -2.41 -14.51 -8.14
C ALA A 52 -1.49 -15.45 -7.36
N LYS A 53 -0.28 -14.99 -7.07
CA LYS A 53 0.64 -15.63 -6.11
C LYS A 53 0.49 -15.05 -4.71
N TYR A 54 0.20 -13.76 -4.64
CA TYR A 54 0.01 -13.03 -3.39
C TYR A 54 -1.21 -12.14 -3.50
N ILE A 55 -1.93 -12.00 -2.38
CA ILE A 55 -3.05 -11.08 -2.22
C ILE A 55 -2.79 -10.29 -0.94
N LEU A 56 -3.01 -8.98 -0.99
CA LEU A 56 -2.90 -8.09 0.15
C LEU A 56 -4.12 -7.18 0.16
N LEU A 57 -4.64 -6.88 1.35
CA LEU A 57 -5.66 -5.87 1.54
C LEU A 57 -5.06 -4.73 2.37
N ASP A 58 -5.13 -3.52 1.83
CA ASP A 58 -4.58 -2.32 2.45
C ASP A 58 -5.71 -1.48 3.09
N HIS A 59 -5.57 -1.27 4.40
CA HIS A 59 -6.46 -0.46 5.25
C HIS A 59 -5.95 0.96 5.49
N TYR A 60 -4.83 1.34 4.89
CA TYR A 60 -4.19 2.64 5.09
C TYR A 60 -5.09 3.82 4.73
N THR A 61 -6.04 3.64 3.80
CA THR A 61 -6.96 4.71 3.41
C THR A 61 -8.08 4.86 4.45
N THR A 62 -8.13 6.00 5.15
CA THR A 62 -9.17 6.38 6.15
C THR A 62 -10.60 6.52 5.58
N SER A 63 -10.78 6.26 4.29
CA SER A 63 -12.07 6.36 3.59
C SER A 63 -12.92 5.08 3.73
N ALA A 64 -14.15 5.10 3.21
CA ALA A 64 -15.04 3.94 3.08
C ALA A 64 -14.57 2.88 2.06
N THR A 65 -13.37 3.07 1.51
CA THR A 65 -12.73 2.18 0.53
C THR A 65 -11.37 1.71 1.04
N ARG A 66 -10.98 0.53 0.58
CA ARG A 66 -9.73 -0.17 0.81
C ARG A 66 -9.12 -0.52 -0.54
N ILE A 67 -7.83 -0.82 -0.57
CA ILE A 67 -7.16 -1.24 -1.80
C ILE A 67 -6.81 -2.72 -1.69
N LEU A 68 -7.42 -3.52 -2.54
CA LEU A 68 -7.04 -4.90 -2.75
C LEU A 68 -5.92 -4.97 -3.78
N TRP A 69 -4.82 -5.60 -3.40
CA TRP A 69 -3.68 -5.84 -4.26
C TRP A 69 -3.57 -7.33 -4.58
N ALA A 70 -3.28 -7.63 -5.83
CA ALA A 70 -2.99 -9.00 -6.27
C ALA A 70 -1.73 -9.02 -7.14
N HIS A 71 -0.86 -10.00 -6.91
CA HIS A 71 0.42 -10.12 -7.62
C HIS A 71 0.41 -11.32 -8.56
N SER A 72 0.52 -11.08 -9.86
CA SER A 72 0.63 -12.11 -10.91
C SER A 72 1.88 -11.91 -11.77
N GLY A 73 3.03 -11.72 -11.10
CA GLY A 73 4.28 -11.29 -11.73
C GLY A 73 4.49 -9.77 -11.67
N ASP A 74 3.40 -9.01 -11.56
CA ASP A 74 3.38 -7.58 -11.23
C ASP A 74 2.14 -7.27 -10.36
N TRP A 75 2.13 -6.12 -9.69
CA TRP A 75 1.06 -5.71 -8.78
C TRP A 75 -0.13 -5.08 -9.51
N ARG A 76 -1.32 -5.58 -9.20
CA ARG A 76 -2.61 -5.08 -9.71
C ARG A 76 -3.48 -4.65 -8.55
N SER A 77 -4.29 -3.62 -8.75
CA SER A 77 -5.12 -3.03 -7.68
C SER A 77 -6.60 -3.04 -8.02
N ALA A 78 -7.45 -3.21 -7.02
CA ALA A 78 -8.87 -2.86 -7.06
C ALA A 78 -9.22 -2.04 -5.82
N ASN A 79 -10.09 -1.06 -6.01
CA ASN A 79 -10.72 -0.41 -4.87
C ASN A 79 -11.89 -1.28 -4.44
N VAL A 80 -11.95 -1.63 -3.16
CA VAL A 80 -13.05 -2.40 -2.57
C VAL A 80 -13.66 -1.59 -1.44
N THR A 81 -14.98 -1.61 -1.35
CA THR A 81 -15.71 -1.00 -0.23
C THR A 81 -15.63 -1.89 1.02
N ASN A 82 -15.94 -1.33 2.19
CA ASN A 82 -15.98 -2.11 3.44
C ASN A 82 -16.94 -3.32 3.35
N THR A 83 -18.04 -3.21 2.60
CA THR A 83 -18.99 -4.32 2.41
C THR A 83 -18.40 -5.41 1.52
N GLU A 84 -17.72 -5.02 0.44
CA GLU A 84 -17.08 -5.98 -0.47
C GLU A 84 -15.88 -6.67 0.17
N GLU A 85 -15.13 -5.98 1.04
CA GLU A 85 -14.05 -6.56 1.83
C GLU A 85 -14.52 -7.80 2.60
N GLN A 86 -15.66 -7.72 3.29
CA GLN A 86 -16.13 -8.81 4.14
C GLN A 86 -16.47 -10.07 3.36
N GLY A 87 -16.83 -9.96 2.07
CA GLY A 87 -17.08 -11.11 1.22
C GLY A 87 -15.87 -11.50 0.38
N LEU A 88 -15.40 -10.58 -0.46
CA LEU A 88 -14.41 -10.84 -1.49
C LEU A 88 -13.03 -11.16 -0.90
N ALA A 89 -12.58 -10.39 0.10
CA ALA A 89 -11.27 -10.62 0.71
C ALA A 89 -11.26 -11.94 1.47
N GLN A 90 -12.29 -12.25 2.25
CA GLN A 90 -12.39 -13.53 2.95
C GLN A 90 -12.34 -14.72 2.00
N VAL A 91 -13.11 -14.67 0.90
CA VAL A 91 -13.12 -15.75 -0.10
C VAL A 91 -11.77 -15.87 -0.80
N ALA A 92 -11.12 -14.75 -1.14
CA ALA A 92 -9.82 -14.74 -1.78
C ALA A 92 -8.70 -15.30 -0.88
N PHE A 93 -8.68 -14.92 0.41
CA PHE A 93 -7.70 -15.43 1.37
C PHE A 93 -7.91 -16.92 1.72
N ALA A 94 -9.14 -17.43 1.61
CA ALA A 94 -9.45 -18.83 1.87
C ALA A 94 -9.36 -19.73 0.62
N ALA A 95 -9.00 -19.18 -0.54
CA ALA A 95 -8.93 -19.93 -1.79
C ALA A 95 -7.59 -20.63 -1.98
N ASN A 96 -7.61 -21.81 -2.61
CA ASN A 96 -6.40 -22.53 -3.01
C ASN A 96 -5.77 -21.93 -4.27
N ARG A 97 -6.57 -21.27 -5.11
CA ARG A 97 -6.13 -20.58 -6.32
C ARG A 97 -7.00 -19.37 -6.59
N VAL A 98 -6.38 -18.29 -7.03
CA VAL A 98 -7.08 -17.09 -7.46
C VAL A 98 -6.62 -16.72 -8.87
N ASP A 99 -7.56 -16.67 -9.81
CA ASP A 99 -7.33 -16.17 -11.17
C ASP A 99 -7.85 -14.73 -11.27
N LEU A 100 -7.11 -13.90 -12.01
CA LEU A 100 -7.29 -12.45 -12.08
C LEU A 100 -7.37 -12.02 -13.54
N TRP A 101 -8.16 -10.98 -13.78
CA TRP A 101 -8.16 -10.20 -15.02
C TRP A 101 -8.00 -8.72 -14.67
N TRP A 102 -7.30 -7.98 -15.54
CA TRP A 102 -7.06 -6.57 -15.35
C TRP A 102 -7.16 -5.79 -16.66
N ASP A 103 -7.41 -4.49 -16.54
CA ASP A 103 -7.44 -3.56 -17.65
C ASP A 103 -6.07 -2.94 -17.96
N ASN A 104 -6.05 -2.02 -18.93
CA ASN A 104 -4.84 -1.31 -19.36
C ASN A 104 -4.25 -0.37 -18.29
N SER A 105 -4.98 -0.14 -17.18
CA SER A 105 -4.57 0.70 -16.06
C SER A 105 -4.11 -0.13 -14.86
N ASN A 106 -3.84 -1.42 -15.07
CA ASN A 106 -3.49 -2.40 -14.03
C ASN A 106 -4.57 -2.53 -12.95
N LYS A 107 -5.82 -2.17 -13.25
CA LYS A 107 -6.95 -2.32 -12.34
C LYS A 107 -7.58 -3.69 -12.52
N ILE A 108 -7.78 -4.39 -11.41
CA ILE A 108 -8.41 -5.71 -11.40
C ILE A 108 -9.88 -5.51 -11.80
N THR A 109 -10.29 -6.16 -12.89
CA THR A 109 -11.66 -6.12 -13.41
C THR A 109 -12.46 -7.35 -12.99
N LEU A 110 -11.78 -8.48 -12.80
CA LEU A 110 -12.40 -9.72 -12.33
C LEU A 110 -11.42 -10.53 -11.48
N MET A 111 -11.93 -11.10 -10.40
CA MET A 111 -11.22 -12.02 -9.54
C MET A 111 -12.06 -13.28 -9.36
N ARG A 112 -11.48 -14.45 -9.63
CA ARG A 112 -12.12 -15.75 -9.46
C ARG A 112 -11.33 -16.60 -8.48
N CYS A 113 -11.99 -16.97 -7.39
CA CYS A 113 -11.41 -17.72 -6.30
C CYS A 113 -11.88 -19.18 -6.36
N TRP A 114 -10.93 -20.11 -6.33
CA TRP A 114 -11.16 -21.55 -6.37
C TRP A 114 -10.80 -22.16 -5.03
N LYS A 115 -11.80 -22.72 -4.33
CA LYS A 115 -11.59 -23.40 -3.05
C LYS A 115 -11.14 -24.85 -3.22
N ASN A 116 -11.62 -25.52 -4.25
CA ASN A 116 -11.22 -26.89 -4.60
C ASN A 116 -10.70 -26.89 -6.03
N LEU A 117 -9.64 -27.65 -6.27
CA LEU A 117 -8.99 -27.82 -7.58
C LEU A 117 -9.15 -29.26 -8.03
#